data_AF-A0AAX6BT67-F1
#
_entry.id   AF-A0AAX6BT67-F1
#
_cell.length_a   1.000
_cell.length_b   1.000
_cell.length_c   1.000
_cell.angle_alpha   90.00
_cell.angle_beta   90.00
_cell.angle_gamma   90.00
#
_symmetry.space_group_name_H-M   'P 1'
#
loop_
_entity.id
_entity.type
_entity.pdbx_description
1 polymer ?
#
loop_
_entity_poly.entity_id
_entity_poly.type
_entity_poly.pdbx_seq_one_letter_code
_entity_poly.pdbx_strand_id
1 'polypeptide(L)' 'MPWWKNPKRSKFGKWLDRNGVNQKDFAKDSNVSRATISKLCNDKNYVPSANVLKKVMKLSRTIDKSKKTDDFFNI' A
#
# COMPACT_ATOMS: atom_id res chain seq x y z
N MET A 1 -13.01 -6.05 18.73
CA MET A 1 -12.30 -4.84 18.25
C MET A 1 -12.75 -4.51 16.84
N PRO A 2 -13.02 -3.24 16.52
CA PRO A 2 -13.27 -2.85 15.15
C PRO A 2 -12.03 -3.08 14.28
N TRP A 3 -12.23 -3.78 13.16
CA TRP A 3 -11.21 -4.25 12.22
C TRP A 3 -10.38 -3.13 11.55
N TRP A 4 -10.77 -1.85 11.71
CA TRP A 4 -10.04 -0.68 11.18
C TRP A 4 -8.93 -0.14 12.10
N LYS A 5 -8.88 -0.54 13.38
CA LYS A 5 -7.94 0.01 14.37
C LYS A 5 -6.75 -0.92 14.62
N ASN A 6 -6.14 -1.46 13.55
CA ASN A 6 -4.93 -2.28 13.67
C ASN A 6 -3.66 -1.38 13.78
N PRO A 7 -3.03 -1.26 14.97
CA PRO A 7 -1.91 -0.33 15.20
C PRO A 7 -0.63 -0.72 14.43
N LYS A 8 -0.59 -1.95 13.93
CA LYS A 8 0.53 -2.50 13.14
C LYS A 8 0.50 -2.06 11.67
N ARG A 9 -0.60 -1.50 11.16
CA ARG A 9 -0.69 -1.05 9.75
C ARG A 9 0.35 0.03 9.42
N SER A 10 0.95 -0.09 8.26
CA SER A 10 1.82 0.92 7.65
C SER A 10 1.02 2.14 7.17
N LYS A 11 1.71 3.22 6.76
CA LYS A 11 1.08 4.39 6.14
C LYS A 11 0.27 3.97 4.90
N PHE A 12 0.86 3.11 4.06
CA PHE A 12 0.19 2.54 2.89
C PHE A 12 -1.03 1.69 3.25
N GLY A 13 -0.91 0.78 4.23
CA GLY A 13 -2.03 -0.07 4.65
C GLY A 13 -3.21 0.73 5.18
N LYS A 14 -2.95 1.77 5.98
CA LYS A 14 -3.98 2.69 6.46
C LYS A 14 -4.64 3.46 5.32
N TRP A 15 -3.86 3.91 4.34
CA TRP A 15 -4.40 4.59 3.16
C TRP A 15 -5.29 3.66 2.34
N LEU A 16 -4.87 2.42 2.13
CA LEU A 16 -5.65 1.41 1.41
C LEU A 16 -7.02 1.17 2.10
N ASP A 17 -7.00 0.98 3.42
CA ASP A 17 -8.20 0.79 4.24
C ASP A 17 -9.13 2.02 4.18
N ARG A 18 -8.58 3.24 4.24
CA ARG A 18 -9.35 4.49 4.16
C ARG A 18 -10.04 4.70 2.81
N ASN A 19 -9.45 4.19 1.72
CA ASN A 19 -10.04 4.26 0.39
C ASN A 19 -11.01 3.10 0.12
N GLY A 20 -11.22 2.18 1.07
CA GLY A 20 -12.06 1.00 0.87
C GLY A 20 -11.49 0.02 -0.16
N VAL A 21 -10.19 0.09 -0.46
CA VAL A 21 -9.56 -0.75 -1.47
C VAL A 21 -9.06 -2.04 -0.82
N ASN A 22 -9.40 -3.18 -1.40
CA ASN A 22 -8.96 -4.48 -0.91
C ASN A 22 -7.53 -4.78 -1.39
N GLN A 23 -6.71 -5.35 -0.50
CA GLN A 23 -5.33 -5.76 -0.79
C GLN A 23 -5.26 -6.76 -1.96
N LYS A 24 -6.26 -7.64 -2.10
CA LYS A 24 -6.30 -8.65 -3.17
C LYS A 24 -6.49 -7.99 -4.54
N ASP A 25 -7.43 -7.07 -4.64
CA ASP A 25 -7.72 -6.34 -5.88
C ASP A 25 -6.56 -5.42 -6.24
N PHE A 26 -6.03 -4.66 -5.27
CA PHE A 26 -4.85 -3.84 -5.49
C PHE A 26 -3.64 -4.65 -5.98
N ALA A 27 -3.40 -5.85 -5.42
CA ALA A 27 -2.33 -6.74 -5.86
C ALA A 27 -2.51 -7.18 -7.33
N LYS A 28 -3.75 -7.52 -7.71
CA LYS A 28 -4.10 -7.91 -9.08
C LYS A 28 -3.87 -6.75 -10.05
N ASP A 29 -4.42 -5.58 -9.75
CA ASP A 29 -4.35 -4.39 -10.61
C ASP A 29 -2.92 -3.81 -10.73
N SER A 30 -2.15 -3.86 -9.64
CA SER A 30 -0.75 -3.40 -9.64
C SER A 30 0.22 -4.43 -10.22
N ASN A 31 -0.24 -5.66 -10.49
CA ASN A 31 0.61 -6.77 -10.91
C ASN A 31 1.77 -7.00 -9.91
N VAL A 32 1.43 -7.03 -8.63
CA VAL A 32 2.34 -7.27 -7.50
C VAL A 32 1.80 -8.45 -6.69
N SER A 33 2.68 -9.29 -6.15
CA SER A 33 2.24 -10.45 -5.37
C SER A 33 1.42 -10.01 -4.14
N ARG A 34 0.38 -10.77 -3.81
CA ARG A 34 -0.44 -10.52 -2.61
C ARG A 34 0.40 -10.54 -1.33
N ALA A 35 1.42 -11.39 -1.27
CA ALA A 35 2.35 -11.46 -0.14
C ALA A 35 3.11 -10.13 0.03
N THR A 36 3.60 -9.55 -1.07
CA THR A 36 4.29 -8.26 -1.07
C THR A 36 3.36 -7.13 -0.64
N ILE A 37 2.14 -7.04 -1.19
CA ILE A 37 1.14 -6.04 -0.77
C ILE A 37 0.79 -6.20 0.70
N SER A 38 0.59 -7.43 1.19
CA SER A 38 0.33 -7.69 2.60
C SER A 38 1.50 -7.22 3.48
N LYS A 39 2.74 -7.46 3.07
CA LYS A 39 3.93 -6.98 3.78
C LYS A 39 3.98 -5.45 3.78
N LEU A 40 3.74 -4.81 2.64
CA LEU A 40 3.65 -3.35 2.52
C LEU A 40 2.57 -2.76 3.43
N CYS A 41 1.44 -3.43 3.64
CA CYS A 41 0.35 -2.94 4.49
C CYS A 41 0.62 -3.13 5.99
N ASN A 42 1.44 -4.10 6.38
CA ASN A 42 1.63 -4.50 7.78
C ASN A 42 3.02 -4.17 8.35
N ASP A 43 4.00 -3.92 7.50
CA ASP A 43 5.36 -3.57 7.89
C ASP A 43 5.64 -2.10 7.55
N LYS A 44 6.00 -1.31 8.58
CA LYS A 44 6.25 0.14 8.47
C LYS A 44 7.63 0.45 7.89
N ASN A 45 8.56 -0.50 8.02
CA ASN A 45 9.96 -0.33 7.61
C ASN A 45 10.26 -1.05 6.29
N TYR A 46 9.29 -1.80 5.76
CA TYR A 46 9.46 -2.49 4.49
C TYR A 46 9.43 -1.50 3.32
N VAL A 47 10.59 -1.27 2.72
CA VAL A 47 10.73 -0.57 1.45
C VAL A 47 10.80 -1.61 0.33
N PRO A 48 9.85 -1.61 -0.62
CA PRO A 48 9.87 -2.56 -1.73
C PRO A 48 10.97 -2.20 -2.74
N SER A 49 11.30 -3.14 -3.63
CA SER A 49 12.21 -2.88 -4.75
C SER A 49 11.67 -1.79 -5.67
N ALA A 50 12.57 -1.09 -6.38
CA ALA A 50 12.20 0.03 -7.26
C ALA A 50 11.12 -0.33 -8.30
N ASN A 51 11.10 -1.57 -8.81
CA ASN A 51 10.10 -2.04 -9.76
C ASN A 51 8.70 -2.15 -9.12
N VAL A 52 8.62 -2.75 -7.92
CA VAL A 52 7.36 -2.86 -7.17
C VAL A 52 6.88 -1.47 -6.73
N LEU A 53 7.80 -0.61 -6.27
CA LEU A 53 7.51 0.76 -5.88
C LEU A 53 6.85 1.53 -7.04
N LYS A 54 7.42 1.46 -8.25
CA LYS A 54 6.84 2.08 -9.46
C LYS A 54 5.43 1.59 -9.75
N LYS A 55 5.19 0.27 -9.67
CA LYS A 55 3.87 -0.34 -9.90
C LYS A 55 2.83 0.11 -8.87
N VAL A 56 3.18 0.02 -7.59
CA VAL A 56 2.33 0.45 -6.47
C VAL A 56 1.99 1.93 -6.61
N MET A 57 3.00 2.79 -6.79
CA MET A 57 2.79 4.23 -6.95
C MET A 57 1.97 4.59 -8.18
N LYS A 58 2.15 3.87 -9.31
CA LYS A 58 1.34 4.08 -10.51
C LYS A 58 -0.14 3.85 -10.23
N LEU A 59 -0.49 2.74 -9.59
CA LEU A 59 -1.88 2.43 -9.25
C LEU A 59 -2.42 3.36 -8.15
N SER A 60 -1.62 3.64 -7.12
CA SER A 60 -2.00 4.57 -6.04
C SER A 60 -2.34 5.97 -6.58
N ARG A 61 -1.59 6.46 -7.57
CA ARG A 61 -1.86 7.76 -8.22
C ARG A 61 -3.11 7.77 -9.10
N THR A 62 -3.54 6.62 -9.61
CA THR A 62 -4.83 6.51 -10.32
C THR A 62 -6.00 6.71 -9.36
N ILE A 63 -5.87 6.24 -8.12
CA ILE A 63 -6.89 6.39 -7.07
C ILE A 63 -6.80 7.80 -6.45
N ASP A 64 -5.60 8.24 -6.09
CA ASP A 64 -5.34 9.54 -5.47
C ASP A 64 -4.08 10.17 -6.08
N LYS A 65 -4.30 11.13 -6.98
CA LYS A 65 -3.23 11.81 -7.74
C LYS A 65 -2.28 12.63 -6.85
N SER A 66 -2.68 12.96 -5.62
CA SER A 66 -1.84 13.77 -4.72
C SER A 66 -0.72 12.95 -4.07
N LYS A 67 -0.81 11.61 -4.09
CA LYS A 67 0.09 10.73 -3.35
C LYS A 67 1.49 10.66 -3.95
N LYS A 68 2.47 10.95 -3.11
CA LYS A 68 3.90 10.81 -3.38
C LYS A 68 4.43 9.56 -2.67
N THR A 69 5.64 9.18 -3.05
CA THR A 69 6.26 7.96 -2.53
C THR A 69 6.60 8.11 -1.04
N ASP A 70 7.00 9.32 -0.63
CA ASP A 70 7.29 9.70 0.77
C ASP A 70 6.06 9.60 1.70
N ASP A 71 4.85 9.77 1.16
CA ASP A 71 3.61 9.58 1.92
C ASP A 71 3.45 8.14 2.42
N PHE A 72 4.04 7.18 1.73
CA PHE A 72 3.89 5.75 2.02
C PHE A 72 5.15 5.11 2.58
N PHE A 73 6.31 5.51 2.09
CA PHE A 73 7.61 4.93 2.41
C PHE A 73 8.54 6.05 2.90
N ASN A 74 9.20 5.87 4.04
CA ASN A 74 10.29 6.79 4.43
C ASN A 74 11.52 6.42 3.60
N ILE A 75 11.79 7.17 2.54
CA ILE A 75 12.94 7.04 1.62
C ILE A 75 13.55 8.40 1.33
#